data_AF-A0A2R6KE83-F1
#
_entry.id   AF-A0A2R6KE83-F1
#
_cell.length_a   1.000
_cell.length_b   1.000
_cell.length_c   1.000
_cell.angle_alpha   90.00
_cell.angle_beta   90.00
_cell.angle_gamma   90.00
#
_symmetry.space_group_name_H-M   'P 1'
#
loop_
_entity.id
_entity.type
_entity.pdbx_description
1 polymer ?
#
loop_
_entity_poly.entity_id
_entity_poly.type
_entity_poly.pdbx_seq_one_letter_code
_entity_poly.pdbx_strand_id
1 'polypeptide(L)'
;MNRPNVLWITVESTRTDHTFLGGYDRETMPNTERIAAADRGRGFESCFSHGIWTLASSASILTGTYPSHHGTGMIHDVLPEEFETVPERLGEVGYRTGLVAPHGQVSPATGLDRGFDDFAYLSRETLLETVGPRTLAKYALGFYRHGPGLSLDTNRFDTGFLTNGVAKRWLRSYASREEPFFLYTFYGDPHHLYYPPRKETKRFADAFDMSIGEAREVCLRHSGDLHRNIAEGCDFTDDQWRAIKALHDGEIAYTDDRIRGLVGYLNELDLLEDTIIVITADHGECFGEDGMLAHMVTTNDAVCHVPLVTYGFDEITGYEGIVQHADVMTTILDRVGARTEGLQGIDMREETRNYAIIQRGWERAKENIERFEELNPDFDDSPYHHADLTAVRTNEYKYLTSDDRTELFELPDESHDVAKTYPDERDRLAGIYTRWAETAGRPGYADATPRKAEYSEGMKRQLANLGYLVD
;
A
#
# COMPACT_ATOMS: atom_id res chain seq x y z
N MET A 1 -26.01 13.35 -15.04
CA MET A 1 -25.76 11.94 -14.75
C MET A 1 -25.60 11.79 -13.26
N ASN A 2 -26.08 10.69 -12.65
CA ASN A 2 -25.90 10.47 -11.22
C ASN A 2 -24.39 10.34 -10.94
N ARG A 3 -23.89 11.03 -9.92
CA ARG A 3 -22.47 10.97 -9.54
C ARG A 3 -22.29 9.78 -8.59
N PRO A 4 -21.45 8.79 -8.92
CA PRO A 4 -21.30 7.61 -8.08
C PRO A 4 -20.60 7.97 -6.76
N ASN A 5 -20.89 7.22 -5.71
CA ASN A 5 -20.04 7.18 -4.53
C ASN A 5 -18.71 6.51 -4.89
N VAL A 6 -17.68 6.73 -4.07
CA VAL A 6 -16.37 6.12 -4.24
C VAL A 6 -15.93 5.51 -2.91
N LEU A 7 -15.63 4.20 -2.92
CA LEU A 7 -15.01 3.49 -1.81
C LEU A 7 -13.62 3.04 -2.25
N TRP A 8 -12.59 3.66 -1.68
CA TRP A 8 -11.19 3.28 -1.89
C TRP A 8 -10.71 2.41 -0.72
N ILE A 9 -10.23 1.22 -1.03
CA ILE A 9 -9.73 0.24 -0.06
C ILE A 9 -8.26 -0.03 -0.34
N THR A 10 -7.40 0.30 0.62
CA THR A 10 -5.98 -0.07 0.60
C THR A 10 -5.74 -1.19 1.59
N VAL A 11 -5.08 -2.25 1.13
CA VAL A 11 -4.62 -3.40 1.90
C VAL A 11 -3.10 -3.31 1.97
N GLU A 12 -2.57 -2.86 3.09
CA GLU A 12 -1.14 -2.58 3.28
C GLU A 12 -0.25 -3.80 2.96
N SER A 13 0.92 -3.56 2.37
CA SER A 13 1.96 -4.58 2.11
C SER A 13 1.49 -5.84 1.37
N THR A 14 0.42 -5.77 0.58
CA THR A 14 -0.08 -6.94 -0.16
C THR A 14 0.52 -7.00 -1.56
N ARG A 15 1.24 -8.10 -1.84
CA ARG A 15 1.89 -8.37 -3.14
C ARG A 15 0.91 -8.99 -4.12
N THR A 16 1.05 -8.69 -5.41
CA THR A 16 0.20 -9.30 -6.45
C THR A 16 0.37 -10.81 -6.54
N ASP A 17 1.60 -11.30 -6.42
CA ASP A 17 1.97 -12.73 -6.50
C ASP A 17 1.51 -13.57 -5.30
N HIS A 18 0.97 -12.92 -4.26
CA HIS A 18 0.26 -13.55 -3.14
C HIS A 18 -1.27 -13.47 -3.30
N THR A 19 -1.78 -13.17 -4.50
CA THR A 19 -3.22 -13.07 -4.79
C THR A 19 -3.59 -13.83 -6.07
N PHE A 20 -4.89 -13.98 -6.31
CA PHE A 20 -5.41 -14.60 -7.55
C PHE A 20 -4.97 -13.86 -8.82
N LEU A 21 -4.66 -12.55 -8.74
CA LEU A 21 -4.18 -11.75 -9.89
C LEU A 21 -2.77 -12.16 -10.33
N GLY A 22 -1.94 -12.63 -9.39
CA GLY A 22 -0.62 -13.18 -9.69
C GLY A 22 -0.63 -14.68 -9.98
N GLY A 23 -1.82 -15.31 -10.06
CA GLY A 23 -1.95 -16.75 -10.25
C GLY A 23 -1.55 -17.57 -9.02
N TYR A 24 -1.58 -16.99 -7.82
CA TYR A 24 -1.22 -17.67 -6.59
C TYR A 24 -2.15 -18.85 -6.32
N ASP A 25 -1.58 -19.99 -5.92
CA ASP A 25 -2.29 -21.26 -5.75
C ASP A 25 -3.18 -21.28 -4.50
N ARG A 26 -2.90 -20.40 -3.54
CA ARG A 26 -3.63 -20.28 -2.28
C ARG A 26 -4.72 -19.21 -2.36
N GLU A 27 -5.86 -19.54 -1.79
CA GLU A 27 -7.02 -18.66 -1.72
C GLU A 27 -6.86 -17.56 -0.63
N THR A 28 -5.94 -16.63 -0.83
CA THR A 28 -5.72 -15.47 0.05
C THR A 28 -6.82 -14.43 -0.09
N MET A 29 -7.30 -14.13 -1.30
CA MET A 29 -8.32 -13.10 -1.56
C MET A 29 -9.60 -13.60 -2.29
N PRO A 30 -10.26 -14.67 -1.83
CA PRO A 30 -11.37 -15.29 -2.57
C PRO A 30 -12.64 -14.42 -2.66
N ASN A 31 -12.84 -13.44 -1.76
CA ASN A 31 -13.97 -12.53 -1.88
C ASN A 31 -13.68 -11.42 -2.89
N THR A 32 -12.46 -10.90 -2.90
CA THR A 32 -12.01 -9.92 -3.89
C THR A 32 -11.96 -10.53 -5.30
N GLU A 33 -11.60 -11.81 -5.43
CA GLU A 33 -11.72 -12.56 -6.69
C GLU A 33 -13.16 -12.60 -7.20
N ARG A 34 -14.14 -12.88 -6.33
CA ARG A 34 -15.57 -12.85 -6.70
C ARG A 34 -16.03 -11.45 -7.09
N ILE A 35 -15.48 -10.40 -6.48
CA ILE A 35 -15.77 -9.01 -6.86
C ILE A 35 -15.21 -8.74 -8.27
N ALA A 36 -13.97 -9.15 -8.54
CA ALA A 36 -13.34 -8.98 -9.85
C ALA A 36 -14.06 -9.77 -10.97
N ALA A 37 -14.62 -10.94 -10.65
CA ALA A 37 -15.33 -11.80 -11.60
C ALA A 37 -16.82 -11.44 -11.77
N ALA A 38 -17.35 -10.48 -11.02
CA ALA A 38 -18.73 -10.02 -11.18
C ALA A 38 -18.91 -9.24 -12.49
N ASP A 39 -20.16 -9.11 -12.97
CA ASP A 39 -20.46 -8.44 -14.25
C ASP A 39 -19.92 -7.00 -14.35
N ARG A 40 -19.83 -6.30 -13.21
CA ARG A 40 -19.31 -4.92 -13.07
C ARG A 40 -17.92 -4.88 -12.44
N GLY A 41 -17.27 -6.03 -12.32
CA GLY A 41 -15.98 -6.23 -11.71
C GLY A 41 -14.85 -6.30 -12.73
N ARG A 42 -13.66 -5.88 -12.32
CA ARG A 42 -12.42 -6.07 -13.09
C ARG A 42 -11.22 -6.23 -12.18
N GLY A 43 -10.36 -7.19 -12.47
CA GLY A 43 -9.01 -7.28 -11.94
C GLY A 43 -7.98 -6.77 -12.94
N PHE A 44 -6.93 -6.12 -12.44
CA PHE A 44 -5.81 -5.62 -13.24
C PHE A 44 -4.53 -6.32 -12.80
N GLU A 45 -3.96 -7.12 -13.70
CA GLU A 45 -2.75 -7.91 -13.42
C GLU A 45 -1.47 -7.06 -13.39
N SER A 46 -1.49 -5.85 -13.96
CA SER A 46 -0.31 -4.98 -14.08
C SER A 46 -0.55 -3.62 -13.43
N CYS A 47 -0.66 -3.60 -12.10
CA CYS A 47 -0.73 -2.37 -11.31
C CYS A 47 0.56 -2.20 -10.47
N PHE A 48 1.15 -1.01 -10.51
CA PHE A 48 2.38 -0.72 -9.77
C PHE A 48 2.24 0.50 -8.85
N SER A 49 2.83 0.41 -7.67
CA SER A 49 2.92 1.53 -6.72
C SER A 49 3.79 2.66 -7.28
N HIS A 50 3.64 3.86 -6.70
CA HIS A 50 4.49 5.00 -7.09
C HIS A 50 5.77 5.07 -6.27
N GLY A 51 5.73 4.52 -5.05
CA GLY A 51 6.86 4.44 -4.15
C GLY A 51 6.94 3.09 -3.47
N ILE A 52 7.98 2.93 -2.67
CA ILE A 52 8.26 1.65 -2.00
C ILE A 52 7.57 1.51 -0.66
N TRP A 53 7.03 2.59 -0.09
CA TRP A 53 6.55 2.62 1.30
C TRP A 53 5.33 3.53 1.46
N THR A 54 4.57 3.32 2.54
CA THR A 54 3.24 3.91 2.72
C THR A 54 3.19 5.42 2.54
N LEU A 55 4.15 6.17 3.07
CA LEU A 55 4.13 7.63 2.99
C LEU A 55 4.19 8.12 1.53
N ALA A 56 5.16 7.62 0.76
CA ALA A 56 5.33 8.00 -0.64
C ALA A 56 4.13 7.55 -1.48
N SER A 57 3.73 6.28 -1.37
CA SER A 57 2.63 5.72 -2.14
C SER A 57 1.29 6.38 -1.82
N SER A 58 0.99 6.59 -0.53
CA SER A 58 -0.27 7.22 -0.12
C SER A 58 -0.35 8.69 -0.53
N ALA A 59 0.76 9.42 -0.47
CA ALA A 59 0.82 10.79 -0.98
C ALA A 59 0.55 10.83 -2.50
N SER A 60 1.10 9.89 -3.27
CA SER A 60 0.82 9.81 -4.71
C SER A 60 -0.62 9.43 -5.01
N ILE A 61 -1.20 8.49 -4.25
CA ILE A 61 -2.64 8.15 -4.34
C ILE A 61 -3.49 9.39 -4.04
N LEU A 62 -3.20 10.12 -2.97
CA LEU A 62 -4.03 11.24 -2.51
C LEU A 62 -3.77 12.55 -3.24
N THR A 63 -2.76 12.64 -4.11
CA THR A 63 -2.50 13.83 -4.94
C THR A 63 -2.66 13.55 -6.44
N GLY A 64 -2.64 12.29 -6.85
CA GLY A 64 -2.55 11.89 -8.25
C GLY A 64 -1.24 12.32 -8.92
N THR A 65 -0.15 12.45 -8.16
CA THR A 65 1.17 12.90 -8.66
C THR A 65 2.31 11.99 -8.18
N TYR A 66 3.46 12.01 -8.85
CA TYR A 66 4.62 11.18 -8.50
C TYR A 66 5.37 11.71 -7.26
N PRO A 67 6.11 10.84 -6.53
CA PRO A 67 6.94 11.24 -5.40
C PRO A 67 7.92 12.38 -5.68
N SER A 68 8.55 12.42 -6.86
CA SER A 68 9.42 13.55 -7.23
C SER A 68 8.67 14.85 -7.45
N HIS A 69 7.35 14.83 -7.67
CA HIS A 69 6.59 16.06 -7.79
C HIS A 69 6.28 16.65 -6.40
N HIS A 70 5.70 15.84 -5.51
CA HIS A 70 5.25 16.29 -4.20
C HIS A 70 6.31 16.26 -3.09
N GLY A 71 7.39 15.49 -3.26
CA GLY A 71 8.50 15.39 -2.31
C GLY A 71 8.22 14.60 -1.03
N THR A 72 6.95 14.34 -0.70
CA THR A 72 6.54 13.48 0.42
C THR A 72 7.05 12.05 0.27
N GLY A 73 7.78 11.55 1.26
CA GLY A 73 8.45 10.25 1.22
C GLY A 73 9.75 10.21 0.40
N MET A 74 10.17 11.38 -0.12
CA MET A 74 11.48 11.62 -0.75
C MET A 74 12.32 12.51 0.17
N ILE A 75 11.98 13.81 0.22
CA ILE A 75 12.66 14.84 1.04
C ILE A 75 11.76 15.38 2.18
N HIS A 76 10.44 15.20 2.06
CA HIS A 76 9.47 15.69 3.03
C HIS A 76 8.82 14.52 3.75
N ASP A 77 8.63 14.65 5.07
CA ASP A 77 7.77 13.76 5.85
C ASP A 77 6.31 14.26 5.86
N VAL A 78 6.08 15.51 5.44
CA VAL A 78 4.78 16.18 5.42
C VAL A 78 4.44 16.63 4.02
N LEU A 79 3.23 16.29 3.54
CA LEU A 79 2.73 16.74 2.26
C LEU A 79 2.71 18.28 2.20
N PRO A 80 3.42 18.90 1.25
CA PRO A 80 3.41 20.34 1.13
C PRO A 80 1.99 20.91 0.85
N GLU A 81 1.72 22.11 1.35
CA GLU A 81 0.40 22.76 1.28
C GLU A 81 0.01 23.18 -0.14
N GLU A 82 1.01 23.36 -1.00
CA GLU A 82 0.84 23.69 -2.41
C GLU A 82 0.23 22.55 -3.26
N PHE A 83 0.23 21.30 -2.77
CA PHE A 83 -0.31 20.16 -3.51
C PHE A 83 -1.74 19.84 -3.12
N GLU A 84 -2.71 20.33 -3.88
CA GLU A 84 -4.13 20.03 -3.67
C GLU A 84 -4.42 18.51 -3.68
N THR A 85 -5.13 18.01 -2.65
CA THR A 85 -5.43 16.58 -2.49
C THR A 85 -6.71 16.15 -3.23
N VAL A 86 -6.84 14.86 -3.51
CA VAL A 86 -8.04 14.23 -4.09
C VAL A 86 -9.27 14.51 -3.21
N PRO A 87 -9.25 14.34 -1.87
CA PRO A 87 -10.36 14.76 -1.01
C PRO A 87 -10.75 16.24 -1.16
N GLU A 88 -9.79 17.17 -1.25
CA GLU A 88 -10.07 18.59 -1.46
C GLU A 88 -10.84 18.80 -2.77
N ARG A 89 -10.35 18.22 -3.87
CA ARG A 89 -10.99 18.29 -5.21
C ARG A 89 -12.39 17.69 -5.24
N LEU A 90 -12.60 16.57 -4.54
CA LEU A 90 -13.91 15.93 -4.41
C LEU A 90 -14.87 16.79 -3.56
N GLY A 91 -14.37 17.40 -2.49
CA GLY A 91 -15.12 18.35 -1.67
C GLY A 91 -15.63 19.56 -2.46
N GLU A 92 -14.84 20.09 -3.41
CA GLU A 92 -15.26 21.20 -4.28
C GLU A 92 -16.48 20.86 -5.13
N VAL A 93 -16.61 19.60 -5.53
CA VAL A 93 -17.80 19.10 -6.26
C VAL A 93 -18.87 18.51 -5.33
N GLY A 94 -18.75 18.72 -4.02
CA GLY A 94 -19.80 18.40 -3.05
C GLY A 94 -19.84 16.93 -2.62
N TYR A 95 -18.71 16.23 -2.66
CA TYR A 95 -18.59 14.94 -1.99
C TYR A 95 -18.37 15.12 -0.49
N ARG A 96 -18.99 14.23 0.30
CA ARG A 96 -18.59 14.00 1.69
C ARG A 96 -17.35 13.12 1.71
N THR A 97 -16.28 13.53 2.40
CA THR A 97 -15.00 12.80 2.38
C THR A 97 -14.70 12.17 3.75
N GLY A 98 -14.38 10.88 3.78
CA GLY A 98 -14.03 10.16 5.00
C GLY A 98 -12.76 9.32 4.86
N LEU A 99 -11.90 9.31 5.89
CA LEU A 99 -10.69 8.49 5.96
C LEU A 99 -10.61 7.72 7.29
N VAL A 100 -10.49 6.41 7.20
CA VAL A 100 -10.15 5.54 8.34
C VAL A 100 -8.79 4.91 8.09
N ALA A 101 -7.81 5.24 8.94
CA ALA A 101 -6.46 4.72 8.83
C ALA A 101 -5.89 4.30 10.21
N PRO A 102 -5.39 3.06 10.36
CA PRO A 102 -4.67 2.63 11.53
C PRO A 102 -3.15 2.92 11.44
N HIS A 103 -2.72 3.90 10.63
CA HIS A 103 -1.31 4.07 10.28
C HIS A 103 -0.82 5.52 10.43
N GLY A 104 0.25 5.74 11.21
CA GLY A 104 0.78 7.08 11.49
C GLY A 104 1.27 7.85 10.26
N GLN A 105 1.71 7.16 9.19
CA GLN A 105 2.11 7.82 7.93
C GLN A 105 0.90 8.39 7.16
N VAL A 106 -0.32 7.93 7.46
CA VAL A 106 -1.57 8.41 6.85
C VAL A 106 -2.36 9.12 7.93
N SER A 107 -1.88 10.31 8.32
CA SER A 107 -2.41 11.04 9.48
C SER A 107 -2.19 12.55 9.36
N PRO A 108 -2.71 13.35 10.32
CA PRO A 108 -2.45 14.79 10.37
C PRO A 108 -0.97 15.15 10.52
N ALA A 109 -0.15 14.25 11.07
CA ALA A 109 1.29 14.50 11.22
C ALA A 109 2.01 14.59 9.86
N THR A 110 1.47 13.95 8.83
CA THR A 110 2.02 13.93 7.47
C THR A 110 1.19 14.76 6.49
N GLY A 111 0.10 15.38 6.94
CA GLY A 111 -0.82 16.17 6.11
C GLY A 111 -1.68 15.35 5.16
N LEU A 112 -1.69 14.02 5.27
CA LEU A 112 -2.47 13.13 4.39
C LEU A 112 -3.95 13.01 4.78
N ASP A 113 -4.37 13.63 5.88
CA ASP A 113 -5.78 13.79 6.24
C ASP A 113 -6.44 15.02 5.57
N ARG A 114 -5.65 15.86 4.88
CA ARG A 114 -6.15 17.12 4.32
C ARG A 114 -7.27 16.88 3.31
N GLY A 115 -8.37 17.61 3.50
CA GLY A 115 -9.58 17.56 2.67
C GLY A 115 -10.60 16.50 3.08
N PHE A 116 -10.30 15.65 4.07
CA PHE A 116 -11.29 14.73 4.64
C PHE A 116 -12.19 15.43 5.67
N ASP A 117 -13.51 15.37 5.50
CA ASP A 117 -14.49 15.88 6.48
C ASP A 117 -14.52 15.04 7.76
N ASP A 118 -14.34 13.73 7.63
CA ASP A 118 -14.30 12.77 8.72
C ASP A 118 -12.96 12.01 8.71
N PHE A 119 -12.21 12.07 9.79
CA PHE A 119 -10.96 11.34 9.95
C PHE A 119 -10.95 10.49 11.22
N ALA A 120 -10.48 9.25 11.10
CA ALA A 120 -10.39 8.31 12.19
C ALA A 120 -9.01 7.63 12.19
N TYR A 121 -8.17 8.08 13.14
CA TYR A 121 -6.91 7.44 13.47
C TYR A 121 -7.12 6.39 14.57
N LEU A 122 -6.87 5.12 14.25
CA LEU A 122 -6.99 4.03 15.21
C LEU A 122 -5.70 3.88 16.02
N SER A 123 -5.71 4.41 17.24
CA SER A 123 -4.66 4.20 18.23
C SER A 123 -5.22 3.66 19.53
N ARG A 124 -4.35 3.11 20.39
CA ARG A 124 -4.74 2.66 21.74
C ARG A 124 -5.42 3.77 22.55
N GLU A 125 -4.97 5.00 22.39
CA GLU A 125 -5.43 6.17 23.15
C GLU A 125 -6.79 6.66 22.66
N THR A 126 -7.06 6.55 21.36
CA THR A 126 -8.29 7.05 20.72
C THR A 126 -9.36 5.97 20.50
N LEU A 127 -9.08 4.71 20.87
CA LEU A 127 -9.87 3.54 20.48
C LEU A 127 -11.34 3.61 20.93
N LEU A 128 -11.59 3.97 22.19
CA LEU A 128 -12.94 4.01 22.76
C LEU A 128 -13.79 5.10 22.11
N GLU A 129 -13.21 6.28 21.92
CA GLU A 129 -13.87 7.44 21.32
C GLU A 129 -14.14 7.20 19.82
N THR A 130 -13.15 6.66 19.11
CA THR A 130 -13.19 6.50 17.65
C THR A 130 -14.06 5.31 17.23
N VAL A 131 -13.87 4.15 17.84
CA VAL A 131 -14.55 2.91 17.43
C VAL A 131 -15.94 2.81 18.10
N GLY A 132 -16.06 3.31 19.33
CA GLY A 132 -17.29 3.31 20.11
C GLY A 132 -17.56 2.00 20.87
N PRO A 133 -18.32 2.07 21.98
CA PRO A 133 -18.44 0.98 22.95
C PRO A 133 -19.13 -0.26 22.38
N ARG A 134 -20.09 -0.08 21.46
CA ARG A 134 -20.82 -1.21 20.84
C ARG A 134 -19.91 -2.09 19.99
N THR A 135 -19.03 -1.48 19.20
CA THR A 135 -18.08 -2.21 18.35
C THR A 135 -17.03 -2.91 19.19
N LEU A 136 -16.50 -2.22 20.21
CA LEU A 136 -15.55 -2.82 21.15
C LEU A 136 -16.15 -4.01 21.92
N ALA A 137 -17.42 -3.92 22.34
CA ALA A 137 -18.12 -5.05 22.95
C ALA A 137 -18.24 -6.25 22.00
N LYS A 138 -18.55 -6.01 20.71
CA LYS A 138 -18.59 -7.08 19.70
C LYS A 138 -17.20 -7.69 19.46
N TYR A 139 -16.16 -6.85 19.40
CA TYR A 139 -14.78 -7.32 19.28
C TYR A 139 -14.40 -8.20 20.47
N ALA A 140 -14.68 -7.76 21.70
CA ALA A 140 -14.40 -8.50 22.93
C ALA A 140 -15.16 -9.84 23.01
N LEU A 141 -16.41 -9.91 22.55
CA LEU A 141 -17.16 -11.17 22.47
C LEU A 141 -16.62 -12.12 21.39
N GLY A 142 -15.96 -11.59 20.38
CA GLY A 142 -15.41 -12.32 19.24
C GLY A 142 -13.88 -12.37 19.21
N PHE A 143 -13.18 -12.15 20.32
CA PHE A 143 -11.73 -11.89 20.32
C PHE A 143 -10.88 -13.02 19.71
N TYR A 144 -11.32 -14.28 19.78
CA TYR A 144 -10.66 -15.40 19.09
C TYR A 144 -10.83 -15.41 17.56
N ARG A 145 -11.76 -14.62 17.03
CA ARG A 145 -12.12 -14.51 15.60
C ARG A 145 -11.55 -13.26 14.95
N HIS A 146 -11.14 -12.28 15.74
CA HIS A 146 -10.74 -10.94 15.29
C HIS A 146 -9.38 -10.49 15.83
N GLY A 147 -8.67 -11.38 16.52
CA GLY A 147 -7.39 -11.06 17.13
C GLY A 147 -6.68 -12.27 17.72
N PRO A 148 -5.63 -12.03 18.52
CA PRO A 148 -4.63 -13.02 18.88
C PRO A 148 -5.08 -14.01 19.98
N GLY A 149 -6.32 -13.90 20.47
CA GLY A 149 -6.79 -14.61 21.66
C GLY A 149 -6.53 -13.81 22.93
N LEU A 150 -6.12 -14.46 24.02
CA LEU A 150 -5.93 -13.84 25.35
C LEU A 150 -4.63 -13.02 25.49
N SER A 151 -4.05 -12.55 24.37
CA SER A 151 -2.82 -11.74 24.41
C SER A 151 -3.10 -10.35 24.97
N LEU A 152 -2.15 -9.81 25.73
CA LEU A 152 -2.14 -8.40 26.15
C LEU A 152 -1.22 -7.53 25.28
N ASP A 153 -0.46 -8.16 24.39
CA ASP A 153 0.44 -7.50 23.46
C ASP A 153 -0.37 -6.92 22.30
N THR A 154 -0.51 -5.59 22.29
CA THR A 154 -1.31 -4.84 21.32
C THR A 154 -0.75 -4.91 19.90
N ASN A 155 0.53 -5.25 19.73
CA ASN A 155 1.15 -5.36 18.40
C ASN A 155 0.67 -6.59 17.63
N ARG A 156 -0.05 -7.51 18.29
CA ARG A 156 -0.62 -8.72 17.68
C ARG A 156 -2.09 -8.58 17.28
N PHE A 157 -2.65 -7.37 17.34
CA PHE A 157 -4.08 -7.13 17.16
C PHE A 157 -4.36 -6.54 15.78
N ASP A 158 -5.11 -7.29 14.99
CA ASP A 158 -5.64 -6.81 13.71
C ASP A 158 -6.70 -5.74 13.94
N THR A 159 -6.62 -4.68 13.15
CA THR A 159 -7.48 -3.50 13.27
C THR A 159 -8.66 -3.55 12.31
N GLY A 160 -8.65 -4.43 11.30
CA GLY A 160 -9.65 -4.46 10.23
C GLY A 160 -11.10 -4.63 10.70
N PHE A 161 -11.35 -5.30 11.83
CA PHE A 161 -12.69 -5.33 12.43
C PHE A 161 -13.13 -3.96 12.95
N LEU A 162 -12.22 -3.21 13.57
CA LEU A 162 -12.45 -1.89 14.13
C LEU A 162 -12.60 -0.86 13.01
N THR A 163 -11.75 -0.93 11.97
CA THR A 163 -11.85 -0.17 10.72
C THR A 163 -13.23 -0.34 10.10
N ASN A 164 -13.71 -1.59 9.95
CA ASN A 164 -15.08 -1.87 9.50
C ASN A 164 -16.15 -1.24 10.40
N GLY A 165 -15.97 -1.25 11.72
CA GLY A 165 -16.92 -0.66 12.65
C GLY A 165 -17.10 0.84 12.45
N VAL A 166 -16.00 1.56 12.22
CA VAL A 166 -16.00 3.00 11.91
C VAL A 166 -16.61 3.25 10.53
N ALA A 167 -16.10 2.58 9.50
CA ALA A 167 -16.56 2.72 8.12
C ALA A 167 -18.07 2.46 7.98
N LYS A 168 -18.59 1.37 8.57
CA LYS A 168 -20.03 1.04 8.54
C LYS A 168 -20.89 2.06 9.28
N ARG A 169 -20.37 2.70 10.33
CA ARG A 169 -21.08 3.76 11.05
C ARG A 169 -21.17 5.02 10.19
N TRP A 170 -20.10 5.39 9.50
CA TRP A 170 -20.09 6.52 8.57
C TRP A 170 -20.94 6.26 7.33
N LEU A 171 -20.81 5.09 6.69
CA LEU A 171 -21.67 4.70 5.56
C LEU A 171 -23.16 4.80 5.90
N ARG A 172 -23.57 4.38 7.11
CA ARG A 172 -24.96 4.55 7.57
C ARG A 172 -25.38 6.02 7.65
N SER A 173 -24.47 6.88 8.10
CA SER A 173 -24.72 8.33 8.18
C SER A 173 -24.78 8.95 6.78
N TYR A 174 -23.86 8.59 5.90
CA TYR A 174 -23.80 9.11 4.53
C TYR A 174 -24.99 8.66 3.69
N ALA A 175 -25.44 7.41 3.86
CA ALA A 175 -26.63 6.86 3.21
C ALA A 175 -27.93 7.66 3.49
N SER A 176 -27.95 8.47 4.55
CA SER A 176 -29.11 9.30 4.88
C SER A 176 -29.11 10.68 4.20
N ARG A 177 -28.13 10.94 3.32
CA ARG A 177 -27.89 12.23 2.67
C ARG A 177 -27.96 12.10 1.15
N GLU A 178 -28.22 13.20 0.47
CA GLU A 178 -28.25 13.25 -1.01
C GLU A 178 -26.85 13.45 -1.63
N GLU A 179 -25.89 13.92 -0.85
CA GLU A 179 -24.50 14.13 -1.31
C GLU A 179 -23.78 12.79 -1.52
N PRO A 180 -23.02 12.61 -2.63
CA PRO A 180 -22.21 11.42 -2.80
C PRO A 180 -21.04 11.43 -1.80
N PHE A 181 -20.46 10.26 -1.53
CA PHE A 181 -19.31 10.16 -0.62
C PHE A 181 -18.05 9.63 -1.31
N PHE A 182 -16.91 10.02 -0.77
CA PHE A 182 -15.62 9.37 -0.96
C PHE A 182 -15.14 8.84 0.38
N LEU A 183 -15.08 7.52 0.51
CA LEU A 183 -14.61 6.85 1.71
C LEU A 183 -13.31 6.11 1.41
N TYR A 184 -12.23 6.50 2.06
CA TYR A 184 -10.95 5.82 2.02
C TYR A 184 -10.81 4.97 3.29
N THR A 185 -10.67 3.65 3.13
CA THR A 185 -10.36 2.73 4.22
C THR A 185 -9.00 2.07 4.02
N PHE A 186 -8.12 2.24 5.00
CA PHE A 186 -6.79 1.65 5.01
C PHE A 186 -6.78 0.47 6.01
N TYR A 187 -6.38 -0.72 5.53
CA TYR A 187 -6.22 -1.91 6.35
C TYR A 187 -4.74 -2.24 6.49
N GLY A 188 -4.22 -2.10 7.71
CA GLY A 188 -2.82 -2.42 8.02
C GLY A 188 -2.60 -3.84 8.54
N ASP A 189 -3.58 -4.74 8.42
CA ASP A 189 -3.48 -6.08 9.02
C ASP A 189 -2.39 -6.95 8.35
N PRO A 190 -2.21 -6.93 7.02
CA PRO A 190 -1.15 -7.73 6.38
C PRO A 190 0.25 -7.17 6.53
N HIS A 191 0.40 -5.97 7.11
CA HIS A 191 1.70 -5.47 7.51
C HIS A 191 2.18 -6.25 8.74
N HIS A 192 3.49 -6.48 8.83
CA HIS A 192 4.10 -7.26 9.91
C HIS A 192 3.65 -6.83 11.32
N LEU A 193 3.50 -7.72 12.32
CA LEU A 193 4.22 -8.99 12.65
C LEU A 193 3.65 -10.32 12.09
N TYR A 194 2.69 -10.31 11.16
CA TYR A 194 1.96 -11.50 10.65
C TYR A 194 1.47 -12.44 11.77
N TYR A 195 0.41 -12.04 12.43
CA TYR A 195 -0.20 -12.77 13.54
C TYR A 195 -1.71 -13.00 13.32
N PRO A 196 -2.10 -13.72 12.24
CA PRO A 196 -3.50 -13.75 11.84
C PRO A 196 -4.36 -14.46 12.88
N PRO A 197 -5.68 -14.21 12.88
CA PRO A 197 -6.58 -14.89 13.80
C PRO A 197 -6.59 -16.39 13.59
N ARG A 198 -7.01 -17.11 14.63
CA ARG A 198 -6.84 -18.57 14.72
C ARG A 198 -7.45 -19.34 13.55
N LYS A 199 -8.53 -18.84 12.95
CA LYS A 199 -9.20 -19.49 11.82
C LYS A 199 -8.29 -19.44 10.58
N GLU A 200 -7.74 -18.27 10.30
CA GLU A 200 -6.86 -18.01 9.17
C GLU A 200 -5.49 -18.67 9.38
N THR A 201 -4.90 -18.59 10.58
CA THR A 201 -3.68 -19.36 10.92
C THR A 201 -3.83 -20.85 10.60
N LYS A 202 -4.95 -21.47 10.97
CA LYS A 202 -5.20 -22.89 10.72
C LYS A 202 -5.42 -23.22 9.25
N ARG A 203 -5.93 -22.26 8.47
CA ARG A 203 -6.22 -22.46 7.04
C ARG A 203 -4.93 -22.66 6.23
N PHE A 204 -3.85 -21.99 6.63
CA PHE A 204 -2.56 -22.01 5.93
C PHE A 204 -1.47 -22.81 6.67
N ALA A 205 -1.84 -23.55 7.73
CA ALA A 205 -0.88 -24.28 8.55
C ALA A 205 -0.30 -25.55 7.91
N ASP A 206 -0.84 -26.00 6.78
CA ASP A 206 -0.31 -27.09 5.97
C ASP A 206 0.90 -26.69 5.13
N ALA A 207 1.23 -25.41 5.09
CA ALA A 207 2.36 -24.84 4.38
C ALA A 207 3.73 -25.22 4.97
N PHE A 208 3.79 -25.48 6.27
CA PHE A 208 5.01 -25.63 7.05
C PHE A 208 4.91 -26.83 7.98
N ASP A 209 6.06 -27.38 8.38
CA ASP A 209 6.15 -28.61 9.16
C ASP A 209 6.18 -28.35 10.68
N MET A 210 6.64 -27.16 11.09
CA MET A 210 6.65 -26.74 12.49
C MET A 210 5.26 -26.57 13.11
N SER A 211 5.18 -26.50 14.43
CA SER A 211 3.92 -26.18 15.11
C SER A 211 3.50 -24.73 14.85
N ILE A 212 2.19 -24.46 14.93
CA ILE A 212 1.66 -23.08 14.84
C ILE A 212 2.29 -22.15 15.89
N GLY A 213 2.66 -22.68 17.06
CA GLY A 213 3.34 -21.89 18.11
C GLY A 213 4.72 -21.43 17.65
N GLU A 214 5.52 -22.36 17.12
CA GLU A 214 6.84 -22.08 16.56
C GLU A 214 6.76 -21.13 15.36
N ALA A 215 5.81 -21.35 14.43
CA ALA A 215 5.59 -20.46 13.28
C ALA A 215 5.33 -19.02 13.70
N ARG A 216 4.53 -18.81 14.76
CA ARG A 216 4.25 -17.47 15.31
C ARG A 216 5.48 -16.84 15.96
N GLU A 217 6.30 -17.63 16.66
CA GLU A 217 7.56 -17.14 17.22
C GLU A 217 8.54 -16.73 16.10
N VAL A 218 8.57 -17.48 15.00
CA VAL A 218 9.35 -17.13 13.81
C VAL A 218 8.89 -15.80 13.20
N CYS A 219 7.60 -15.57 13.02
CA CYS A 219 7.09 -14.28 12.51
C CYS A 219 7.37 -13.10 13.46
N LEU A 220 7.30 -13.34 14.77
CA LEU A 220 7.68 -12.34 15.77
C LEU A 220 9.18 -12.00 15.69
N ARG A 221 10.06 -12.99 15.51
CA ARG A 221 11.51 -12.77 15.28
C ARG A 221 11.75 -12.05 13.95
N HIS A 222 11.08 -12.49 12.89
CA HIS A 222 11.19 -11.92 11.55
C HIS A 222 10.97 -10.41 11.59
N SER A 223 9.89 -9.99 12.24
CA SER A 223 9.47 -8.59 12.17
C SER A 223 9.83 -7.74 13.38
N GLY A 224 10.15 -8.36 14.52
CA GLY A 224 10.61 -7.64 15.71
C GLY A 224 12.05 -7.15 15.60
N ASP A 225 12.85 -7.76 14.73
CA ASP A 225 14.29 -7.49 14.55
C ASP A 225 14.65 -7.30 13.06
N LEU A 226 13.79 -6.63 12.26
CA LEU A 226 13.94 -6.50 10.80
C LEU A 226 15.35 -6.07 10.37
N HIS A 227 15.87 -4.95 10.90
CA HIS A 227 17.19 -4.45 10.52
C HIS A 227 18.31 -5.43 10.83
N ARG A 228 18.22 -6.14 11.96
CA ARG A 228 19.21 -7.15 12.34
C ARG A 228 19.12 -8.36 11.41
N ASN A 229 17.91 -8.85 11.15
CA ASN A 229 17.71 -9.99 10.26
C ASN A 229 18.24 -9.68 8.84
N ILE A 230 18.03 -8.46 8.33
CA ILE A 230 18.59 -8.01 7.05
C ILE A 230 20.12 -7.95 7.13
N ALA A 231 20.67 -7.28 8.14
CA ALA A 231 22.11 -7.12 8.32
C ALA A 231 22.83 -8.48 8.44
N GLU A 232 22.16 -9.50 8.99
CA GLU A 232 22.66 -10.87 9.15
C GLU A 232 22.32 -11.79 7.97
N GLY A 233 21.80 -11.25 6.85
CA GLY A 233 21.62 -11.98 5.59
C GLY A 233 20.30 -12.75 5.47
N CYS A 234 19.26 -12.34 6.20
CA CYS A 234 17.94 -12.96 6.24
C CYS A 234 18.00 -14.47 6.53
N ASP A 235 18.73 -14.86 7.58
CA ASP A 235 18.95 -16.26 7.95
C ASP A 235 17.68 -16.93 8.53
N PHE A 236 16.87 -17.45 7.62
CA PHE A 236 15.70 -18.28 7.90
C PHE A 236 15.78 -19.58 7.09
N THR A 237 15.40 -20.69 7.72
CA THR A 237 15.32 -21.98 7.04
C THR A 237 14.14 -22.02 6.06
N ASP A 238 14.16 -22.96 5.10
CA ASP A 238 13.05 -23.14 4.16
C ASP A 238 11.69 -23.29 4.85
N ASP A 239 11.63 -24.03 5.97
CA ASP A 239 10.40 -24.19 6.73
C ASP A 239 9.95 -22.90 7.43
N GLN A 240 10.91 -22.09 7.91
CA GLN A 240 10.63 -20.78 8.49
C GLN A 240 10.10 -19.81 7.44
N TRP A 241 10.68 -19.79 6.23
CA TRP A 241 10.15 -18.98 5.13
C TRP A 241 8.73 -19.39 4.74
N ARG A 242 8.46 -20.71 4.65
CA ARG A 242 7.10 -21.21 4.40
C ARG A 242 6.13 -20.77 5.49
N ALA A 243 6.56 -20.76 6.76
CA ALA A 243 5.75 -20.28 7.87
C ALA A 243 5.47 -18.77 7.79
N ILE A 244 6.49 -17.95 7.51
CA ILE A 244 6.36 -16.49 7.35
C ILE A 244 5.34 -16.15 6.26
N LYS A 245 5.53 -16.70 5.06
CA LYS A 245 4.64 -16.49 3.92
C LYS A 245 3.22 -16.98 4.20
N ALA A 246 3.07 -18.14 4.85
CA ALA A 246 1.75 -18.68 5.18
C ALA A 246 0.97 -17.88 6.22
N LEU A 247 1.66 -17.23 7.18
CA LEU A 247 1.00 -16.36 8.14
C LEU A 247 0.67 -14.99 7.55
N HIS A 248 1.50 -14.48 6.62
CA HIS A 248 1.16 -13.32 5.79
C HIS A 248 -0.09 -13.59 4.91
N ASP A 249 -0.14 -14.74 4.22
CA ASP A 249 -1.33 -15.22 3.49
C ASP A 249 -2.59 -15.24 4.39
N GLY A 250 -2.40 -15.60 5.67
CA GLY A 250 -3.44 -15.58 6.69
C GLY A 250 -3.99 -14.19 6.99
N GLU A 251 -3.13 -13.17 7.02
CA GLU A 251 -3.55 -11.78 7.23
C GLU A 251 -4.31 -11.24 6.01
N ILE A 252 -3.80 -11.51 4.80
CA ILE A 252 -4.49 -11.14 3.56
C ILE A 252 -5.90 -11.74 3.55
N ALA A 253 -6.04 -13.02 3.90
CA ALA A 253 -7.34 -13.69 3.99
C ALA A 253 -8.26 -13.15 5.09
N TYR A 254 -7.68 -12.70 6.20
CA TYR A 254 -8.44 -12.03 7.24
C TYR A 254 -8.99 -10.69 6.74
N THR A 255 -8.17 -9.88 6.08
CA THR A 255 -8.57 -8.59 5.52
C THR A 255 -9.58 -8.75 4.39
N ASP A 256 -9.42 -9.73 3.50
CA ASP A 256 -10.39 -10.04 2.45
C ASP A 256 -11.79 -10.37 3.01
N ASP A 257 -11.87 -11.03 4.18
CA ASP A 257 -13.14 -11.24 4.89
C ASP A 257 -13.73 -9.94 5.46
N ARG A 258 -12.89 -8.96 5.83
CA ARG A 258 -13.33 -7.60 6.22
C ARG A 258 -13.86 -6.82 5.03
N ILE A 259 -13.18 -6.90 3.88
CA ILE A 259 -13.61 -6.29 2.62
C ILE A 259 -14.99 -6.83 2.22
N ARG A 260 -15.18 -8.16 2.22
CA ARG A 260 -16.51 -8.77 2.01
C ARG A 260 -17.56 -8.18 2.94
N GLY A 261 -17.21 -8.01 4.22
CA GLY A 261 -18.09 -7.44 5.21
C GLY A 261 -18.47 -5.98 4.95
N LEU A 262 -17.58 -5.18 4.37
CA LEU A 262 -17.81 -3.78 4.04
C LEU A 262 -18.63 -3.63 2.75
N VAL A 263 -18.25 -4.34 1.69
CA VAL A 263 -18.97 -4.37 0.41
C VAL A 263 -20.39 -4.92 0.59
N GLY A 264 -20.56 -6.00 1.35
CA GLY A 264 -21.88 -6.54 1.68
C GLY A 264 -22.74 -5.54 2.45
N TYR A 265 -22.14 -4.64 3.23
CA TYR A 265 -22.86 -3.61 3.96
C TYR A 265 -23.28 -2.43 3.06
N LEU A 266 -22.53 -2.10 2.00
CA LEU A 266 -23.02 -1.20 0.95
C LEU A 266 -24.27 -1.77 0.28
N ASN A 267 -24.28 -3.07 0.00
CA ASN A 267 -25.45 -3.76 -0.56
C ASN A 267 -26.65 -3.73 0.41
N GLU A 268 -26.43 -3.94 1.72
CA GLU A 268 -27.48 -3.81 2.74
C GLU A 268 -28.10 -2.41 2.84
N LEU A 269 -27.36 -1.38 2.41
CA LEU A 269 -27.80 0.02 2.37
C LEU A 269 -28.34 0.43 1.00
N ASP A 270 -28.48 -0.49 0.05
CA ASP A 270 -28.86 -0.22 -1.34
C ASP A 270 -27.94 0.78 -2.06
N LEU A 271 -26.66 0.85 -1.65
CA LEU A 271 -25.66 1.78 -2.21
C LEU A 271 -24.72 1.13 -3.23
N LEU A 272 -24.65 -0.19 -3.29
CA LEU A 272 -23.64 -0.92 -4.07
C LEU A 272 -23.68 -0.56 -5.56
N GLU A 273 -24.87 -0.43 -6.14
CA GLU A 273 -25.02 -0.16 -7.58
C GLU A 273 -24.58 1.26 -7.99
N ASP A 274 -24.64 2.21 -7.05
CA ASP A 274 -24.23 3.60 -7.26
C ASP A 274 -22.82 3.88 -6.68
N THR A 275 -22.01 2.85 -6.42
CA THR A 275 -20.67 2.99 -5.82
C THR A 275 -19.57 2.39 -6.71
N ILE A 276 -18.56 3.20 -7.04
CA ILE A 276 -17.27 2.72 -7.53
C ILE A 276 -16.48 2.21 -6.34
N ILE A 277 -16.01 0.97 -6.39
CA ILE A 277 -15.14 0.37 -5.37
C ILE A 277 -13.78 0.11 -6.01
N VAL A 278 -12.71 0.55 -5.34
CA VAL A 278 -11.33 0.25 -5.70
C VAL A 278 -10.69 -0.51 -4.55
N ILE A 279 -10.08 -1.66 -4.83
CA ILE A 279 -9.34 -2.49 -3.85
C ILE A 279 -7.91 -2.63 -4.38
N THR A 280 -6.93 -2.18 -3.59
CA THR A 280 -5.51 -2.19 -3.98
C THR A 280 -4.59 -2.36 -2.78
N ALA A 281 -3.29 -2.51 -3.00
CA ALA A 281 -2.26 -2.19 -2.01
C ALA A 281 -1.54 -0.87 -2.36
N ASP A 282 -0.92 -0.24 -1.37
CA ASP A 282 -0.04 0.93 -1.52
C ASP A 282 1.39 0.52 -1.91
N HIS A 283 1.86 -0.61 -1.38
CA HIS A 283 3.07 -1.36 -1.78
C HIS A 283 2.93 -2.82 -1.30
N GLY A 284 3.91 -3.65 -1.65
CA GLY A 284 4.14 -5.02 -1.17
C GLY A 284 5.30 -5.08 -0.17
N GLU A 285 5.98 -6.22 -0.12
CA GLU A 285 7.13 -6.44 0.76
C GLU A 285 8.03 -7.61 0.32
N CYS A 286 9.31 -7.50 0.65
CA CYS A 286 10.30 -8.55 0.46
C CYS A 286 10.21 -9.59 1.58
N PHE A 287 10.39 -10.84 1.16
CA PHE A 287 10.66 -12.05 1.94
C PHE A 287 12.05 -12.61 1.59
N GLY A 288 13.05 -11.74 1.54
CA GLY A 288 14.44 -12.06 1.18
C GLY A 288 14.86 -11.64 -0.22
N GLU A 289 13.93 -11.19 -1.07
CA GLU A 289 14.28 -10.57 -2.37
C GLU A 289 15.23 -9.38 -2.16
N ASP A 290 16.27 -9.30 -2.99
CA ASP A 290 17.38 -8.35 -2.87
C ASP A 290 18.09 -8.35 -1.50
N GLY A 291 18.02 -9.46 -0.76
CA GLY A 291 18.56 -9.52 0.61
C GLY A 291 17.78 -8.68 1.62
N MET A 292 16.55 -8.30 1.29
CA MET A 292 15.71 -7.39 2.08
C MET A 292 14.51 -8.09 2.70
N LEU A 293 14.03 -7.49 3.80
CA LEU A 293 12.72 -7.75 4.39
C LEU A 293 11.89 -6.47 4.33
N ALA A 294 10.56 -6.59 4.31
CA ALA A 294 9.67 -5.42 4.18
C ALA A 294 10.00 -4.62 2.90
N HIS A 295 9.95 -3.29 2.92
CA HIS A 295 10.16 -2.45 1.72
C HIS A 295 11.51 -1.73 1.67
N MET A 296 12.07 -1.39 2.83
CA MET A 296 13.41 -0.82 3.09
C MET A 296 14.03 0.05 1.99
N VAL A 297 14.77 -0.52 1.03
CA VAL A 297 15.65 0.24 0.11
C VAL A 297 15.46 -0.06 -1.37
N THR A 298 14.70 -1.09 -1.73
CA THR A 298 14.59 -1.61 -3.11
C THR A 298 13.27 -1.26 -3.78
N THR A 299 13.28 -1.18 -5.11
CA THR A 299 12.10 -1.09 -5.99
C THR A 299 11.78 -2.43 -6.66
N ASN A 300 12.10 -3.54 -5.99
CA ASN A 300 11.74 -4.90 -6.41
C ASN A 300 10.22 -5.03 -6.65
N ASP A 301 9.81 -5.86 -7.60
CA ASP A 301 8.40 -6.12 -7.87
C ASP A 301 7.70 -6.76 -6.66
N ALA A 302 8.43 -7.47 -5.80
CA ALA A 302 7.95 -7.89 -4.48
C ALA A 302 7.40 -6.71 -3.66
N VAL A 303 7.94 -5.50 -3.84
CA VAL A 303 7.50 -4.28 -3.16
C VAL A 303 6.56 -3.45 -4.02
N CYS A 304 6.71 -3.46 -5.34
CA CYS A 304 6.06 -2.47 -6.18
C CYS A 304 4.92 -3.01 -7.05
N HIS A 305 4.82 -4.31 -7.28
CA HIS A 305 3.75 -4.93 -8.06
C HIS A 305 2.55 -5.28 -7.15
N VAL A 306 1.52 -4.44 -7.18
CA VAL A 306 0.40 -4.48 -6.22
C VAL A 306 -0.91 -4.91 -6.87
N PRO A 307 -1.80 -5.62 -6.14
CA PRO A 307 -3.08 -6.02 -6.70
C PRO A 307 -3.95 -4.80 -6.95
N LEU A 308 -4.80 -4.84 -7.97
CA LEU A 308 -5.84 -3.84 -8.21
C LEU A 308 -7.12 -4.51 -8.73
N VAL A 309 -8.22 -4.25 -8.04
CA VAL A 309 -9.57 -4.66 -8.43
C VAL A 309 -10.51 -3.48 -8.35
N THR A 310 -11.38 -3.35 -9.35
CA THR A 310 -12.45 -2.36 -9.35
C THR A 310 -13.81 -3.02 -9.48
N TYR A 311 -14.84 -2.40 -8.90
CA TYR A 311 -16.25 -2.74 -9.11
C TYR A 311 -17.05 -1.48 -9.39
N GLY A 312 -18.01 -1.56 -10.30
CA GLY A 312 -18.89 -0.44 -10.67
C GLY A 312 -18.19 0.66 -11.46
N PHE A 313 -16.98 0.39 -11.97
CA PHE A 313 -16.19 1.29 -12.82
C PHE A 313 -16.17 0.77 -14.26
N ASP A 314 -17.38 0.64 -14.82
CA ASP A 314 -17.64 -0.13 -16.04
C ASP A 314 -16.84 0.42 -17.25
N GLU A 315 -16.56 1.73 -17.24
CA GLU A 315 -15.85 2.45 -18.31
C GLU A 315 -14.40 2.02 -18.50
N ILE A 316 -13.76 1.39 -17.50
CA ILE A 316 -12.35 0.96 -17.58
C ILE A 316 -12.17 -0.56 -17.58
N THR A 317 -13.27 -1.32 -17.65
CA THR A 317 -13.25 -2.80 -17.64
C THR A 317 -12.46 -3.41 -18.80
N GLY A 318 -12.38 -2.72 -19.93
CA GLY A 318 -11.63 -3.12 -21.13
C GLY A 318 -10.19 -2.62 -21.22
N TYR A 319 -9.66 -1.99 -20.16
CA TYR A 319 -8.29 -1.47 -20.18
C TYR A 319 -7.25 -2.61 -20.09
N GLU A 320 -6.23 -2.57 -20.95
CA GLU A 320 -5.20 -3.61 -21.09
C GLU A 320 -3.76 -3.11 -20.83
N GLY A 321 -3.61 -1.84 -20.43
CA GLY A 321 -2.30 -1.24 -20.14
C GLY A 321 -1.79 -1.53 -18.72
N ILE A 322 -0.61 -0.99 -18.43
CA ILE A 322 -0.10 -0.85 -17.07
C ILE A 322 -0.91 0.23 -16.35
N VAL A 323 -1.21 0.00 -15.08
CA VAL A 323 -1.95 0.93 -14.21
C VAL A 323 -1.04 1.43 -13.09
N GLN A 324 -1.16 2.71 -12.76
CA GLN A 324 -0.74 3.23 -11.46
C GLN A 324 -1.93 3.90 -10.77
N HIS A 325 -1.95 3.95 -9.43
CA HIS A 325 -3.06 4.53 -8.66
C HIS A 325 -3.46 5.96 -9.07
N ALA A 326 -2.52 6.80 -9.52
CA ALA A 326 -2.80 8.15 -9.99
C ALA A 326 -3.69 8.13 -11.24
N ASP A 327 -3.58 7.10 -12.08
CA ASP A 327 -4.46 6.91 -13.26
C ASP A 327 -5.90 6.65 -12.80
N VAL A 328 -6.08 5.77 -11.81
CA VAL A 328 -7.41 5.47 -11.24
C VAL A 328 -8.02 6.72 -10.61
N MET A 329 -7.25 7.48 -9.84
CA MET A 329 -7.72 8.73 -9.22
C MET A 329 -8.04 9.81 -10.26
N THR A 330 -7.21 9.97 -11.28
CA THR A 330 -7.46 10.92 -12.39
C THR A 330 -8.75 10.58 -13.12
N THR A 331 -8.94 9.29 -13.43
CA THR A 331 -10.15 8.79 -14.09
C THR A 331 -11.39 9.01 -13.22
N ILE A 332 -11.31 8.76 -11.90
CA ILE A 332 -12.42 9.02 -10.96
C ILE A 332 -12.75 10.51 -10.92
N LEU A 333 -11.75 11.38 -10.75
CA LEU A 333 -11.95 12.82 -10.65
C LEU A 333 -12.61 13.38 -11.91
N ASP A 334 -12.11 13.02 -13.10
CA ASP A 334 -12.74 13.44 -14.36
C ASP A 334 -14.18 12.91 -14.47
N ARG A 335 -14.40 11.62 -14.15
CA ARG A 335 -15.72 10.98 -14.22
C ARG A 335 -16.79 11.66 -13.36
N VAL A 336 -16.40 12.25 -12.23
CA VAL A 336 -17.32 12.95 -11.31
C VAL A 336 -17.37 14.47 -11.54
N GLY A 337 -16.60 14.97 -12.51
CA GLY A 337 -16.52 16.39 -12.87
C GLY A 337 -15.67 17.21 -11.90
N ALA A 338 -14.79 16.59 -11.12
CA ALA A 338 -13.80 17.26 -10.30
C ALA A 338 -12.59 17.69 -11.14
N ARG A 339 -11.83 18.66 -10.62
CA ARG A 339 -10.67 19.22 -11.30
C ARG A 339 -9.54 18.22 -11.43
N THR A 340 -8.97 18.10 -12.64
CA THR A 340 -7.84 17.22 -12.95
C THR A 340 -6.56 17.98 -13.32
N GLU A 341 -6.56 19.31 -13.24
CA GLU A 341 -5.34 20.07 -13.56
C GLU A 341 -4.22 19.76 -12.54
N GLY A 342 -3.01 19.54 -13.06
CA GLY A 342 -1.82 19.25 -12.27
C GLY A 342 -1.65 17.78 -11.87
N LEU A 343 -2.64 16.91 -12.15
CA LEU A 343 -2.48 15.47 -11.97
C LEU A 343 -1.50 14.91 -13.00
N GLN A 344 -0.84 13.81 -12.65
CA GLN A 344 0.17 13.13 -13.49
C GLN A 344 -0.22 11.69 -13.82
N GLY A 345 -1.40 11.25 -13.37
CA GLY A 345 -2.08 10.08 -13.90
C GLY A 345 -2.79 10.38 -15.22
N ILE A 346 -3.12 9.33 -15.96
CA ILE A 346 -3.91 9.42 -17.19
C ILE A 346 -5.39 9.12 -16.93
N ASP A 347 -6.26 9.58 -17.83
CA ASP A 347 -7.63 9.08 -17.89
C ASP A 347 -7.65 7.74 -18.65
N MET A 348 -7.89 6.66 -17.91
CA MET A 348 -7.86 5.29 -18.44
C MET A 348 -8.97 4.99 -19.46
N ARG A 349 -9.94 5.89 -19.63
CA ARG A 349 -10.97 5.78 -20.67
C ARG A 349 -10.49 6.24 -22.04
N GLU A 350 -9.48 7.10 -22.06
CA GLU A 350 -9.01 7.81 -23.25
C GLU A 350 -7.58 7.42 -23.64
N GLU A 351 -6.76 7.01 -22.67
CA GLU A 351 -5.33 6.74 -22.85
C GLU A 351 -4.96 5.34 -22.38
N THR A 352 -3.81 4.83 -22.85
CA THR A 352 -3.23 3.56 -22.39
C THR A 352 -1.75 3.75 -22.09
N ARG A 353 -1.34 3.34 -20.90
CA ARG A 353 0.03 3.42 -20.40
C ARG A 353 0.75 2.07 -20.58
N ASN A 354 2.00 2.14 -21.04
CA ASN A 354 2.84 0.94 -21.29
C ASN A 354 4.05 0.83 -20.33
N TYR A 355 4.15 1.73 -19.35
CA TYR A 355 5.21 1.72 -18.35
C TYR A 355 4.72 2.35 -17.03
N ALA A 356 5.25 1.90 -15.90
CA ALA A 356 5.11 2.56 -14.61
C ALA A 356 6.40 3.30 -14.23
N ILE A 357 6.26 4.36 -13.44
CA ILE A 357 7.38 5.04 -12.78
C ILE A 357 7.28 4.82 -11.27
N ILE A 358 8.34 4.27 -10.69
CA ILE A 358 8.43 3.91 -9.26
C ILE A 358 9.63 4.64 -8.66
N GLN A 359 9.50 5.19 -7.46
CA GLN A 359 10.54 6.02 -6.86
C GLN A 359 10.86 5.68 -5.42
N ARG A 360 12.11 5.94 -5.03
CA ARG A 360 12.61 5.70 -3.67
C ARG A 360 13.60 6.80 -3.27
N GLY A 361 13.26 7.52 -2.20
CA GLY A 361 14.08 8.62 -1.68
C GLY A 361 15.35 8.14 -1.00
N TRP A 362 16.44 8.89 -1.16
CA TRP A 362 17.75 8.54 -0.61
C TRP A 362 17.83 8.71 0.91
N GLU A 363 17.28 9.80 1.47
CA GLU A 363 17.41 10.12 2.90
C GLU A 363 17.03 8.94 3.81
N ARG A 364 15.86 8.36 3.60
CA ARG A 364 15.40 7.18 4.36
C ARG A 364 16.19 5.91 4.03
N ALA A 365 16.57 5.72 2.77
CA ALA A 365 17.32 4.53 2.36
C ALA A 365 18.71 4.52 3.02
N LYS A 366 19.34 5.68 3.10
CA LYS A 366 20.61 5.91 3.78
C LYS A 366 20.52 5.57 5.26
N GLU A 367 19.52 6.08 5.98
CA GLU A 367 19.31 5.76 7.40
C GLU A 367 19.20 4.24 7.64
N ASN A 368 18.51 3.52 6.75
CA ASN A 368 18.41 2.06 6.83
C ASN A 368 19.74 1.36 6.56
N ILE A 369 20.49 1.79 5.53
CA ILE A 369 21.80 1.22 5.19
C ILE A 369 22.79 1.44 6.34
N GLU A 370 22.91 2.68 6.84
CA GLU A 370 23.76 3.01 8.00
C GLU A 370 23.40 2.14 9.20
N ARG A 371 22.10 1.87 9.42
CA ARG A 371 21.65 0.97 10.47
C ARG A 371 22.07 -0.49 10.24
N PHE A 372 22.06 -0.98 9.01
CA PHE A 372 22.52 -2.34 8.71
C PHE A 372 24.03 -2.46 8.98
N GLU A 373 24.83 -1.46 8.57
CA GLU A 373 26.27 -1.41 8.83
C GLU A 373 26.61 -1.31 10.34
N GLU A 374 25.83 -0.55 11.11
CA GLU A 374 25.96 -0.50 12.57
C GLU A 374 25.73 -1.86 13.23
N LEU A 375 24.76 -2.62 12.73
CA LEU A 375 24.39 -3.93 13.27
C LEU A 375 25.34 -5.03 12.82
N ASN A 376 25.86 -4.93 11.59
CA ASN A 376 26.85 -5.82 11.00
C ASN A 376 27.88 -5.00 10.19
N PRO A 377 29.10 -4.74 10.72
CA PRO A 377 30.14 -4.01 10.00
C PRO A 377 30.65 -4.67 8.71
N ASP A 378 30.30 -5.94 8.48
CA ASP A 378 30.62 -6.69 7.25
C ASP A 378 29.44 -6.69 6.25
N PHE A 379 28.37 -5.91 6.48
CA PHE A 379 27.25 -5.78 5.55
C PHE A 379 27.72 -5.20 4.21
N ASP A 380 27.40 -5.89 3.10
CA ASP A 380 27.72 -5.44 1.75
C ASP A 380 26.55 -4.63 1.19
N ASP A 381 26.74 -3.30 1.16
CA ASP A 381 25.76 -2.36 0.63
C ASP A 381 25.99 -2.01 -0.85
N SER A 382 27.06 -2.54 -1.46
CA SER A 382 27.40 -2.30 -2.87
C SER A 382 26.30 -2.71 -3.87
N PRO A 383 25.42 -3.68 -3.58
CA PRO A 383 24.28 -3.99 -4.44
C PRO A 383 23.16 -2.93 -4.44
N TYR A 384 23.20 -1.88 -3.62
CA TYR A 384 22.11 -0.89 -3.54
C TYR A 384 22.50 0.47 -4.16
N HIS A 385 21.51 1.19 -4.70
CA HIS A 385 21.71 2.53 -5.24
C HIS A 385 21.78 3.58 -4.12
N HIS A 386 22.80 4.45 -4.15
CA HIS A 386 23.11 5.46 -3.12
C HIS A 386 22.66 6.89 -3.45
N ALA A 387 21.56 7.01 -4.19
CA ALA A 387 20.91 8.28 -4.52
C ALA A 387 19.41 8.04 -4.72
N ASP A 388 18.64 9.11 -4.97
CA ASP A 388 17.22 8.98 -5.34
C ASP A 388 17.09 8.03 -6.53
N LEU A 389 16.28 6.98 -6.36
CA LEU A 389 16.15 5.91 -7.32
C LEU A 389 14.82 6.05 -8.05
N THR A 390 14.87 5.94 -9.37
CA THR A 390 13.69 5.85 -10.24
C THR A 390 13.75 4.57 -11.06
N ALA A 391 12.65 3.81 -11.09
CA ALA A 391 12.47 2.68 -11.97
C ALA A 391 11.48 3.03 -13.10
N VAL A 392 11.82 2.67 -14.33
CA VAL A 392 10.88 2.57 -15.46
C VAL A 392 10.53 1.10 -15.65
N ARG A 393 9.31 0.71 -15.31
CA ARG A 393 8.85 -0.68 -15.32
C ARG A 393 7.87 -0.91 -16.47
N THR A 394 8.23 -1.75 -17.43
CA THR A 394 7.34 -2.26 -18.49
C THR A 394 7.07 -3.74 -18.26
N ASN A 395 6.12 -4.37 -18.95
CA ASN A 395 5.81 -5.80 -18.72
C ASN A 395 7.02 -6.75 -18.84
N GLU A 396 7.99 -6.42 -19.70
CA GLU A 396 9.13 -7.29 -20.03
C GLU A 396 10.45 -6.83 -19.39
N TYR A 397 10.65 -5.52 -19.20
CA TYR A 397 11.89 -4.97 -18.65
C TYR A 397 11.66 -3.94 -17.53
N LYS A 398 12.58 -3.91 -16.56
CA LYS A 398 12.69 -2.88 -15.52
C LYS A 398 14.04 -2.18 -15.63
N TYR A 399 14.03 -0.87 -15.88
CA TYR A 399 15.23 -0.03 -15.92
C TYR A 399 15.33 0.79 -14.64
N LEU A 400 16.43 0.66 -13.91
CA LEU A 400 16.74 1.44 -12.71
C LEU A 400 17.73 2.55 -13.05
N THR A 401 17.50 3.74 -12.51
CA THR A 401 18.41 4.88 -12.66
C THR A 401 18.44 5.73 -11.41
N SER A 402 19.64 6.17 -11.08
CA SER A 402 19.96 7.13 -10.03
C SER A 402 21.22 7.90 -10.42
N ASP A 403 21.68 8.83 -9.60
CA ASP A 403 22.89 9.61 -9.88
C ASP A 403 24.18 8.78 -9.85
N ASP A 404 24.19 7.65 -9.15
CA ASP A 404 25.35 6.77 -8.98
C ASP A 404 25.43 5.67 -10.04
N ARG A 405 24.31 5.11 -10.50
CA ARG A 405 24.31 4.00 -11.48
C ARG A 405 22.99 3.78 -12.20
N THR A 406 23.05 2.90 -13.20
CA THR A 406 21.90 2.43 -13.98
C THR A 406 21.96 0.93 -14.18
N GLU A 407 20.82 0.26 -14.14
CA GLU A 407 20.69 -1.20 -14.34
C GLU A 407 19.47 -1.52 -15.19
N LEU A 408 19.49 -2.66 -15.88
CA LEU A 408 18.35 -3.16 -16.64
C LEU A 408 18.10 -4.62 -16.26
N PHE A 409 16.86 -4.97 -15.95
CA PHE A 409 16.43 -6.32 -15.63
C PHE A 409 15.44 -6.83 -16.67
N GLU A 410 15.61 -8.08 -17.11
CA GLU A 410 14.65 -8.82 -17.95
C GLU A 410 13.75 -9.64 -17.04
N LEU A 411 12.48 -9.30 -17.02
CA LEU A 411 11.53 -9.81 -16.04
C LEU A 411 11.10 -11.24 -16.37
N PRO A 412 10.80 -12.07 -15.36
CA PRO A 412 10.66 -11.72 -13.94
C PRO A 412 11.96 -11.74 -13.12
N ASP A 413 13.13 -11.95 -13.74
CA ASP A 413 14.39 -12.00 -13.00
C ASP A 413 14.94 -10.59 -12.73
N GLU A 414 14.92 -10.20 -11.46
CA GLU A 414 15.39 -8.89 -10.99
C GLU A 414 16.75 -8.96 -10.30
N SER A 415 17.46 -10.09 -10.40
CA SER A 415 18.75 -10.31 -9.75
C SER A 415 19.96 -10.18 -10.67
N HIS A 416 19.75 -10.08 -11.99
CA HIS A 416 20.81 -10.02 -12.99
C HIS A 416 20.69 -8.81 -13.91
N ASP A 417 21.67 -7.89 -13.85
CA ASP A 417 21.73 -6.76 -14.79
C ASP A 417 22.08 -7.22 -16.21
N VAL A 418 21.13 -7.03 -17.12
CA VAL A 418 21.20 -7.37 -18.54
C VAL A 418 21.43 -6.14 -19.44
N ALA A 419 21.78 -4.97 -18.89
CA ALA A 419 22.00 -3.73 -19.66
C ALA A 419 23.06 -3.87 -20.77
N LYS A 420 24.04 -4.76 -20.60
CA LYS A 420 25.06 -5.07 -21.62
C LYS A 420 24.55 -6.02 -22.70
N THR A 421 23.60 -6.88 -22.36
CA THR A 421 22.98 -7.86 -23.27
C THR A 421 21.95 -7.18 -24.16
N TYR A 422 21.17 -6.25 -23.62
CA TYR A 422 20.09 -5.54 -24.33
C TYR A 422 20.29 -4.01 -24.32
N PRO A 423 21.34 -3.48 -24.99
CA PRO A 423 21.66 -2.05 -24.97
C PRO A 423 20.57 -1.18 -25.64
N ASP A 424 19.91 -1.69 -26.69
CA ASP A 424 18.84 -0.96 -27.38
C ASP A 424 17.62 -0.77 -26.47
N GLU A 425 17.31 -1.79 -25.66
CA GLU A 425 16.20 -1.75 -24.71
C GLU A 425 16.51 -0.83 -23.52
N ARG A 426 17.75 -0.91 -22.99
CA ARG A 426 18.26 0.05 -22.01
C ARG A 426 18.09 1.48 -22.52
N ASP A 427 18.54 1.78 -23.73
CA ASP A 427 18.48 3.13 -24.30
C ASP A 427 17.04 3.59 -24.56
N ARG A 428 16.15 2.68 -24.94
CA ARG A 428 14.71 2.95 -25.08
C ARG A 428 14.09 3.37 -23.75
N LEU A 429 14.33 2.61 -22.68
CA LEU A 429 13.78 2.89 -21.34
C LEU A 429 14.43 4.12 -20.71
N ALA A 430 15.73 4.32 -20.87
CA ALA A 430 16.41 5.56 -20.49
C ALA A 430 15.78 6.77 -21.21
N GLY A 431 15.45 6.64 -22.49
CA GLY A 431 14.73 7.68 -23.24
C GLY A 431 13.30 7.95 -22.72
N ILE A 432 12.59 6.93 -22.22
CA ILE A 432 11.30 7.13 -21.52
C ILE A 432 11.52 7.92 -20.24
N TYR A 433 12.49 7.51 -19.41
CA TYR A 433 12.86 8.23 -18.20
C TYR A 433 13.18 9.70 -18.48
N THR A 434 14.04 9.99 -19.46
CA THR A 434 14.42 11.37 -19.79
C THR A 434 13.21 12.23 -20.16
N ARG A 435 12.31 11.74 -21.03
CA ARG A 435 11.10 12.49 -21.42
C ARG A 435 10.14 12.71 -20.25
N TRP A 436 9.99 11.70 -19.40
CA TRP A 436 9.18 11.81 -18.19
C TRP A 436 9.81 12.80 -17.19
N ALA A 437 11.11 12.73 -16.97
CA ALA A 437 11.85 13.61 -16.06
C ALA A 437 11.80 15.09 -16.50
N GLU A 438 11.78 15.35 -17.81
CA GLU A 438 11.66 16.70 -18.35
C GLU A 438 10.28 17.34 -18.11
N THR A 439 9.24 16.52 -17.90
CA THR A 439 7.83 16.94 -17.82
C THR A 439 7.25 16.74 -16.40
N ALA A 440 7.02 15.50 -16.00
CA ALA A 440 6.37 15.13 -14.74
C ALA A 440 7.36 14.85 -13.60
N GLY A 441 8.60 14.48 -13.92
CA GLY A 441 9.59 14.02 -12.94
C GLY A 441 10.50 15.09 -12.36
N ARG A 442 10.34 16.38 -12.70
CA ARG A 442 11.18 17.45 -12.14
C ARG A 442 10.92 17.58 -10.63
N PRO A 443 11.95 17.47 -9.77
CA PRO A 443 11.82 17.72 -8.35
C PRO A 443 11.24 19.11 -8.11
N GLY A 444 9.99 19.19 -7.67
CA GLY A 444 9.34 20.46 -7.31
C GLY A 444 10.00 21.14 -6.10
N TYR A 445 10.94 20.45 -5.46
CA TYR A 445 11.53 20.74 -4.17
C TYR A 445 13.07 20.86 -4.19
N ALA A 446 13.70 20.98 -5.38
CA ALA A 446 15.17 21.00 -5.49
C ALA A 446 15.86 22.07 -4.60
N ASP A 447 15.16 23.18 -4.30
CA ASP A 447 15.61 24.25 -3.40
C ASP A 447 14.78 24.36 -2.10
N ALA A 448 13.94 23.36 -1.80
CA ALA A 448 13.03 23.41 -0.65
C ALA A 448 13.69 22.90 0.63
N THR A 449 13.39 23.56 1.76
CA THR A 449 13.75 23.04 3.09
C THR A 449 12.92 21.79 3.39
N PRO A 450 13.55 20.65 3.79
CA PRO A 450 12.83 19.46 4.23
C PRO A 450 11.79 19.79 5.31
N ARG A 451 10.58 19.22 5.19
CA ARG A 451 9.49 19.36 6.17
C ARG A 451 9.49 18.07 7.00
N LYS A 452 9.69 18.18 8.30
CA LYS A 452 9.71 17.03 9.23
C LYS A 452 8.36 16.90 9.92
N ALA A 453 7.87 15.66 10.03
CA ALA A 453 6.60 15.37 10.67
C ALA A 453 6.74 15.36 12.19
N GLU A 454 5.79 15.99 12.89
CA GLU A 454 5.72 15.95 14.35
C GLU A 454 4.72 14.87 14.78
N TYR A 455 5.23 13.67 15.03
CA TYR A 455 4.43 12.56 15.51
C TYR A 455 4.14 12.66 17.02
N SER A 456 2.91 12.35 17.41
CA SER A 456 2.58 12.10 18.83
C SER A 456 3.34 10.89 19.38
N GLU A 457 3.51 10.79 20.69
CA GLU A 457 4.18 9.64 21.32
C GLU A 457 3.47 8.30 21.01
N GLY A 458 2.14 8.32 20.86
CA GLY A 458 1.37 7.16 20.41
C GLY A 458 1.69 6.77 18.97
N MET A 459 1.83 7.75 18.07
CA MET A 459 2.23 7.54 16.67
C MET A 459 3.67 7.04 16.56
N LYS A 460 4.62 7.63 17.31
CA LYS A 460 6.02 7.17 17.31
C LYS A 460 6.13 5.72 17.73
N ARG A 461 5.47 5.33 18.83
CA ARG A 461 5.43 3.92 19.26
C ARG A 461 4.86 3.00 18.19
N GLN A 462 3.78 3.41 17.53
CA GLN A 462 3.19 2.63 16.45
C GLN A 462 4.16 2.49 15.27
N LEU A 463 4.73 3.60 14.79
CA LEU A 463 5.66 3.61 13.67
C LEU A 463 6.95 2.81 13.97
N ALA A 464 7.48 2.88 15.19
CA ALA A 464 8.61 2.05 15.62
C ALA A 464 8.25 0.55 15.59
N ASN A 465 7.07 0.17 16.09
CA ASN A 465 6.61 -1.23 16.03
C ASN A 465 6.37 -1.74 14.61
N LEU A 466 6.11 -0.84 13.66
CA LEU A 466 5.94 -1.11 12.24
C LEU A 466 7.27 -0.95 11.45
N GLY A 467 8.40 -0.82 12.13
CA GLY A 467 9.72 -0.70 11.49
C GLY A 467 9.95 0.61 10.72
N TYR A 468 9.10 1.63 10.92
CA TYR A 468 9.24 2.93 10.25
C TYR A 468 10.18 3.91 10.95
N LEU A 469 10.39 3.76 12.26
CA LEU A 469 11.32 4.56 13.05
C LEU A 469 12.40 3.65 13.63
N VAL A 470 13.64 4.14 13.57
CA VAL A 470 14.80 3.53 14.23
C VAL A 470 14.93 4.21 15.59
N ASP A 471 14.68 3.47 16.68
CA ASP A 471 14.96 3.92 18.06
C ASP A 471 16.42 3.62 18.45
#